data_AF-A0AA90QRT0-F1
#
_entry.id   AF-A0AA90QRT0-F1
#
_cell.length_a   1.000
_cell.length_b   1.000
_cell.length_c   1.000
_cell.angle_alpha   90.00
_cell.angle_beta   90.00
_cell.angle_gamma   90.00
#
_symmetry.space_group_name_H-M   'P 1'
#
loop_
_entity.id
_entity.type
_entity.pdbx_description
1 polymer ?
#
loop_
_entity_poly.entity_id
_entity_poly.type
_entity_poly.pdbx_seq_one_letter_code
_entity_poly.pdbx_strand_id
1 'polypeptide(L)' 'MWIITRYLDSNISMFEFETEEEAREALKNMKGCKIISEVVYFNDPCFQQEIA' A
#
# COMPACT_ATOMS: atom_id res chain seq x y z
N MET A 1 -5.72 -2.25 -3.57
CA MET A 1 -4.30 -2.63 -3.57
C MET A 1 -3.58 -1.85 -2.48
N TRP A 2 -2.75 -2.52 -1.70
CA TRP A 2 -2.05 -1.95 -0.55
C TRP A 2 -0.54 -2.09 -0.74
N ILE A 3 0.19 -0.99 -0.56
CA ILE A 3 1.64 -0.96 -0.68
C ILE A 3 2.23 -0.68 0.70
N ILE A 4 3.19 -1.51 1.12
CA ILE A 4 4.04 -1.23 2.26
C ILE A 4 5.41 -0.81 1.76
N THR A 5 5.80 0.42 2.06
CA THR A 5 7.16 0.89 1.87
C THR A 5 7.93 0.75 3.17
N ARG A 6 9.02 0.01 3.13
CA ARG A 6 9.89 -0.26 4.28
C ARG A 6 11.26 0.34 4.05
N TYR A 7 11.69 1.14 5.00
CA TYR A 7 13.07 1.61 5.11
C TYR A 7 13.78 0.88 6.25
N LEU A 8 14.85 0.18 5.91
CA LEU A 8 15.73 -0.48 6.89
C LEU A 8 17.16 -0.51 6.34
N ASP A 9 18.16 -0.21 7.18
CA ASP A 9 19.58 -0.34 6.85
C ASP A 9 20.00 0.36 5.54
N SER A 10 19.48 1.57 5.33
CA SER A 10 19.69 2.38 4.11
C SER A 10 19.14 1.73 2.83
N ASN A 11 18.27 0.72 2.96
CA ASN A 11 17.56 0.08 1.87
C ASN A 11 16.06 0.43 1.92
N ILE A 12 15.50 0.70 0.75
CA ILE A 12 14.06 0.87 0.55
C ILE A 12 13.53 -0.37 -0.17
N SER A 13 12.55 -1.03 0.44
CA SER A 13 11.83 -2.15 -0.15
C SER A 13 10.33 -1.83 -0.22
N MET A 14 9.68 -2.22 -1.31
CA MET A 14 8.23 -2.08 -1.49
C MET A 14 7.59 -3.46 -1.59
N PHE A 15 6.46 -3.62 -0.90
CA PHE A 15 5.68 -4.86 -0.88
C PHE A 15 4.25 -4.55 -1.28
N GLU A 16 3.69 -5.34 -2.18
CA GLU A 16 2.34 -5.18 -2.71
C GLU A 16 1.43 -6.28 -2.16
N PHE A 17 0.20 -5.89 -1.81
CA PHE A 17 -0.84 -6.74 -1.26
C PHE A 17 -2.18 -6.40 -1.89
N GLU A 18 -3.05 -7.40 -2.03
CA GLU A 18 -4.38 -7.21 -2.59
C GLU A 18 -5.31 -6.57 -1.55
N THR A 19 -5.29 -7.11 -0.32
CA THR A 19 -6.21 -6.74 0.77
C THR A 19 -5.53 -5.92 1.88
N GLU A 20 -6.33 -5.17 2.63
CA GLU A 20 -5.85 -4.37 3.76
C GLU A 20 -5.34 -5.29 4.89
N GLU A 21 -6.08 -6.36 5.15
CA GLU A 21 -5.81 -7.31 6.21
C GLU A 21 -4.42 -7.94 6.04
N GLU A 22 -4.11 -8.46 4.85
CA GLU A 22 -2.81 -9.05 4.52
C GLU A 22 -1.68 -8.04 4.72
N ALA A 23 -1.87 -6.81 4.23
CA ALA A 23 -0.89 -5.75 4.40
C ALA A 23 -0.67 -5.42 5.88
N ARG A 24 -1.74 -5.33 6.68
CA ARG A 24 -1.64 -5.06 8.13
C ARG A 24 -0.98 -6.19 8.90
N GLU A 25 -1.26 -7.45 8.55
CA GLU A 25 -0.60 -8.60 9.16
C GLU A 25 0.90 -8.63 8.84
N ALA A 26 1.27 -8.39 7.58
CA ALA A 26 2.67 -8.25 7.18
C ALA A 26 3.35 -7.08 7.90
N LEU A 27 2.67 -5.93 8.03
CA LEU A 27 3.16 -4.75 8.71
C LEU A 27 3.52 -5.03 10.17
N LYS A 28 2.70 -5.80 10.91
CA LYS A 28 2.96 -6.16 12.33
C LYS A 28 4.31 -6.87 12.50
N ASN A 29 4.67 -7.73 11.56
CA ASN A 29 5.88 -8.55 11.62
C ASN A 29 7.13 -7.86 11.05
N MET A 30 6.98 -6.75 10.32
CA MET A 30 8.09 -6.01 9.72
C MET A 30 8.84 -5.11 10.72
N LYS A 31 10.17 -5.19 10.69
CA LYS A 31 11.10 -4.31 11.42
C LYS A 31 11.53 -3.12 10.57
N GLY A 32 11.89 -2.00 11.22
CA GLY A 32 12.33 -0.76 10.56
C GLY A 32 11.21 0.28 10.46
N CYS A 33 11.48 1.38 9.76
CA CYS A 33 10.47 2.41 9.46
C CYS A 33 9.57 1.91 8.34
N LYS A 34 8.26 1.95 8.56
CA LYS A 34 7.27 1.38 7.65
C LYS A 34 6.12 2.33 7.44
N ILE A 35 5.75 2.51 6.18
CA ILE A 35 4.59 3.29 5.75
C ILE A 35 3.70 2.33 4.97
N ILE A 36 2.42 2.31 5.34
CA ILE A 36 1.38 1.62 4.59
C ILE A 36 0.61 2.66 3.79
N SER A 37 0.35 2.38 2.52
CA SER A 37 -0.35 3.27 1.61
C SER A 37 -1.39 2.47 0.84
N GLU A 38 -2.62 2.98 0.83
CA GLU A 38 -3.68 2.44 0.00
C GLU A 38 -3.55 3.03 -1.40
N VAL A 39 -3.57 2.15 -2.42
CA VAL A 39 -3.61 2.55 -3.82
C VAL A 39 -5.02 2.33 -4.33
N VAL A 40 -5.73 3.45 -4.49
CA VAL A 40 -7.06 3.51 -5.09
C VAL A 40 -6.89 3.84 -6.57
N TYR A 41 -7.20 2.88 -7.45
CA TYR A 41 -7.15 3.11 -8.89
C TYR A 41 -8.37 3.92 -9.32
N PHE A 42 -8.13 5.02 -10.03
CA PHE A 42 -9.15 5.93 -10.54
C PHE A 42 -10.11 5.31 -11.58
N ASN A 43 -9.86 4.08 -12.03
CA ASN A 43 -10.74 3.34 -12.94
C ASN A 43 -11.87 2.59 -12.22
N ASP A 44 -11.96 2.68 -10.90
CA ASP A 44 -13.15 2.21 -10.18
C ASP A 44 -14.36 3.08 -10.62
N PRO A 45 -15.49 2.48 -11.04
CA PRO A 45 -16.68 3.22 -11.48
C PRO A 45 -17.14 4.29 -10.48
N CYS A 46 -16.84 4.09 -9.19
CA CYS A 46 -17.19 5.00 -8.11
C CYS A 46 -16.37 6.31 -8.10
N PHE A 47 -15.24 6.35 -8.82
CA PHE A 47 -14.32 7.49 -8.88
C PHE A 47 -14.15 8.05 -10.30
N GLN A 48 -14.97 7.59 -11.27
CA GLN A 48 -15.00 8.18 -12.60
C GLN A 48 -15.47 9.64 -12.50
N GLN A 49 -14.54 10.57 -12.72
CA GLN A 49 -14.87 11.97 -12.90
C GLN A 49 -15.68 12.09 -14.19
N GLU A 50 -16.96 12.48 -14.07
CA GLU A 50 -17.77 12.87 -15.24
C GLU A 50 -17.01 13.92 -16.03
N ILE A 51 -16.62 13.58 -17.25
CA ILE A 51 -16.04 14.53 -18.19
C ILE A 51 -17.22 15.37 -18.70
N ALA A 52 -17.31 16.61 -18.20
CA ALA A 52 -18.29 17.60 -18.59
C ALA A 52 -18.15 18.06 -20.05
#